data_AF-A0A1R1XQ15-F1
#
_entry.id   AF-A0A1R1XQ15-F1
#
_cell.length_a   1.000
_cell.length_b   1.000
_cell.length_c   1.000
_cell.angle_alpha   90.00
_cell.angle_beta   90.00
_cell.angle_gamma   90.00
#
_symmetry.space_group_name_H-M   'P 1'
#
loop_
_entity.id
_entity.type
_entity.pdbx_description
1 polymer ?
#
loop_
_entity_poly.entity_id
_entity_poly.type
_entity_poly.pdbx_seq_one_letter_code
_entity_poly.pdbx_strand_id
1 'polypeptide(L)' 'MPSTPASEDSYGYNTPTELEIMAEKARSNQISEAQYIEFERKYFAENFSESAAEINYSSDPPDLTDQDMDFE' A
#
# COMPACT_ATOMS: atom_id res chain seq x y z
N MET A 1 -15.64 -21.41 37.04
CA MET A 1 -15.91 -20.98 35.66
C MET A 1 -14.99 -19.80 35.38
N PRO A 2 -14.10 -19.84 34.37
CA PRO A 2 -13.32 -18.66 34.04
C PRO A 2 -14.24 -17.70 33.29
N SER A 3 -14.45 -16.51 33.85
CA SER A 3 -15.11 -15.41 33.16
C SER A 3 -14.19 -14.95 32.05
N THR A 4 -14.51 -15.29 30.80
CA THR A 4 -13.93 -14.65 29.62
C THR A 4 -14.16 -13.14 29.79
N PRO A 5 -13.13 -12.28 29.72
CA PRO A 5 -13.41 -10.86 29.56
C PRO A 5 -14.23 -10.76 28.29
N ALA A 6 -15.41 -10.15 28.37
CA ALA A 6 -16.15 -9.74 27.19
C ALA A 6 -15.19 -8.84 26.41
N SER A 7 -14.55 -9.39 25.39
CA SER A 7 -13.81 -8.62 24.40
C SER A 7 -14.81 -7.59 23.94
N GLU A 8 -14.53 -6.32 24.26
CA GLU A 8 -15.38 -5.19 23.94
C GLU A 8 -15.91 -5.39 22.52
N ASP A 9 -17.23 -5.37 22.41
CA ASP A 9 -17.97 -5.38 21.16
C ASP A 9 -17.35 -4.32 20.22
N SER A 10 -16.35 -4.70 19.43
CA SER A 10 -15.92 -3.93 18.29
C SER A 10 -16.93 -4.23 17.21
N TYR A 11 -18.12 -3.65 17.36
CA TYR A 11 -19.02 -3.42 16.24
C TYR A 11 -18.15 -2.79 15.16
N GLY A 12 -17.86 -3.55 14.10
CA GLY A 12 -16.83 -3.34 13.09
C GLY A 12 -17.00 -2.07 12.25
N TYR A 13 -17.12 -0.93 12.89
CA TYR A 13 -16.94 0.38 12.32
C TYR A 13 -15.44 0.60 12.20
N ASN A 14 -14.90 0.25 11.03
CA ASN A 14 -13.62 0.79 10.62
C ASN A 14 -13.78 2.31 10.57
N THR A 15 -13.05 3.02 11.41
CA THR A 15 -12.95 4.48 11.31
C THR A 15 -12.46 4.82 9.90
N PRO A 16 -13.20 5.62 9.11
CA PRO A 16 -12.79 5.98 7.76
C PRO A 16 -11.42 6.65 7.75
N THR A 17 -10.57 6.26 6.80
CA THR A 17 -9.28 6.89 6.56
C THR A 17 -9.47 8.30 5.99
N GLU A 18 -8.46 9.16 6.14
CA GLU A 18 -8.51 10.51 5.55
C GLU A 18 -8.68 10.48 4.03
N LEU A 19 -8.10 9.47 3.36
CA LEU A 19 -8.26 9.24 1.92
C LEU A 19 -9.73 8.96 1.57
N GLU A 20 -10.40 8.07 2.31
CA GLU A 20 -11.81 7.75 2.11
C GLU A 20 -12.71 8.97 2.36
N ILE A 21 -12.41 9.77 3.38
CA ILE A 21 -13.14 11.00 3.68
C ILE A 21 -13.00 12.02 2.53
N MET A 22 -11.79 12.20 1.99
CA MET A 22 -11.55 13.14 0.89
C MET A 22 -12.17 12.66 -0.43
N ALA A 23 -12.16 11.35 -0.68
CA ALA A 23 -12.82 10.75 -1.83
C ALA A 23 -14.34 10.98 -1.79
N GLU A 24 -14.97 10.84 -0.61
CA GLU A 24 -16.39 11.10 -0.45
C GLU A 24 -16.73 12.59 -0.62
N LYS A 25 -15.88 13.49 -0.11
CA LYS A 25 -16.03 14.93 -0.34
C LYS A 25 -15.97 15.28 -1.83
N ALA A 26 -15.09 14.64 -2.60
CA ALA A 26 -14.99 14.85 -4.04
C ALA A 26 -16.25 14.35 -4.77
N ARG A 27 -16.73 13.15 -4.42
CA ARG A 27 -17.98 12.57 -4.96
C ARG A 27 -19.21 13.40 -4.65
N SER A 28 -19.23 14.02 -3.47
CA SER A 28 -20.30 14.92 -3.02
C SER A 28 -20.14 16.37 -3.49
N ASN A 29 -19.18 16.65 -4.39
CA ASN A 29 -18.86 17.99 -4.90
C ASN A 29 -18.56 19.05 -3.82
N GLN A 30 -18.13 18.62 -2.63
CA GLN A 30 -17.73 19.51 -1.54
C GLN A 30 -16.31 20.07 -1.72
N ILE A 31 -15.50 19.37 -2.52
CA ILE A 31 -14.18 19.81 -2.99
C ILE A 31 -14.10 19.65 -4.50
N SER A 32 -13.19 20.38 -5.14
CA SER A 32 -12.89 20.18 -6.56
C SER A 32 -12.01 18.95 -6.77
N GLU A 33 -12.05 18.39 -7.97
CA GLU A 33 -11.16 17.29 -8.39
C GLU A 33 -9.69 17.67 -8.22
N ALA A 34 -9.32 18.92 -8.53
CA ALA A 34 -7.95 19.42 -8.33
C ALA A 34 -7.51 19.38 -6.85
N GLN A 35 -8.42 19.70 -5.92
CA GLN A 35 -8.14 19.62 -4.48
C GLN A 35 -7.97 18.17 -4.02
N TYR A 36 -8.75 17.24 -4.56
CA TYR A 36 -8.61 15.82 -4.27
C TYR A 36 -7.26 15.27 -4.79
N ILE A 37 -6.89 15.59 -6.03
CA ILE A 37 -5.61 15.17 -6.63
C ILE A 37 -4.41 15.71 -5.83
N GLU A 38 -4.45 16.98 -5.42
CA GLU A 38 -3.38 17.56 -4.61
C GLU A 38 -3.24 16.86 -3.26
N PHE A 39 -4.37 16.56 -2.60
CA PHE A 39 -4.41 15.82 -1.35
C PHE A 39 -3.85 14.41 -1.52
N GLU A 40 -4.34 13.65 -2.51
CA GLU A 40 -3.92 12.27 -2.76
C GLU A 40 -2.40 12.18 -2.97
N ARG A 41 -1.84 13.10 -3.77
CA ARG A 41 -0.39 13.16 -4.00
C ARG A 41 0.41 13.41 -2.73
N LYS A 42 -0.06 14.29 -1.83
CA LYS A 42 0.59 14.54 -0.53
C LYS A 42 0.45 13.34 0.39
N TYR A 43 -0.75 12.76 0.46
CA TYR A 43 -1.06 11.60 1.28
C TYR A 43 -0.10 10.43 0.98
N PHE A 44 0.12 10.11 -0.30
CA PHE A 44 1.07 9.06 -0.66
C PHE A 44 2.53 9.45 -0.44
N ALA A 45 2.92 10.70 -0.72
CA ALA A 45 4.29 11.15 -0.48
C ALA A 45 4.69 11.10 1.01
N GLU A 46 3.75 11.36 1.92
CA GLU A 46 4.00 11.38 3.36
C GLU A 46 3.88 10.00 4.01
N ASN A 47 2.93 9.16 3.57
CA ASN A 47 2.65 7.85 4.18
C ASN A 47 3.42 6.70 3.52
N PHE A 48 3.81 6.86 2.26
CA PHE A 48 4.47 5.83 1.45
C PHE A 48 5.78 6.36 0.87
N SER A 49 6.47 7.27 1.56
CA SER A 49 7.87 7.51 1.29
C SER A 49 8.62 6.21 1.59
N GLU A 50 8.70 5.33 0.59
CA GLU A 50 9.61 4.20 0.55
C GLU A 50 10.98 4.77 0.87
N SER A 51 11.48 4.47 2.06
CA SER A 51 12.93 4.44 2.25
C SER A 51 13.43 3.60 1.09
N ALA A 52 14.20 4.21 0.19
CA ALA A 52 14.95 3.49 -0.83
C ALA A 52 15.98 2.62 -0.09
N ALA A 53 15.49 1.58 0.58
CA ALA A 53 16.28 0.48 1.10
C ALA A 53 16.81 -0.18 -0.15
N GLU A 54 18.00 0.27 -0.52
CA GLU A 54 18.86 -0.15 -1.61
C GLU A 54 18.42 -1.51 -2.13
N ILE A 55 17.75 -1.51 -3.28
CA ILE A 55 17.63 -2.71 -4.08
C ILE A 55 19.06 -2.98 -4.57
N ASN A 56 19.84 -3.64 -3.72
CA ASN A 56 21.14 -4.16 -4.06
C ASN A 56 20.88 -5.30 -5.02
N TYR A 57 20.75 -4.96 -6.30
CA TYR A 57 20.94 -5.89 -7.38
C TYR A 57 22.39 -6.37 -7.25
N SER A 58 22.60 -7.39 -6.42
CA SER A 58 23.77 -8.23 -6.52
C SER A 58 23.75 -8.75 -7.94
N SER A 59 24.54 -8.10 -8.80
CA SER A 59 24.87 -8.57 -10.13
C SER A 59 25.64 -9.88 -9.96
N ASP A 60 24.94 -10.95 -9.62
CA ASP A 60 25.42 -12.26 -9.99
C ASP A 60 25.29 -12.31 -11.52
N PRO A 61 26.41 -12.38 -12.26
CA PRO A 61 26.34 -12.59 -13.68
C PRO A 61 25.58 -13.89 -13.94
N PRO A 62 24.79 -13.98 -15.03
CA PRO A 62 24.17 -15.24 -15.38
C PRO A 62 25.27 -16.30 -15.48
N ASP A 63 25.14 -17.35 -14.68
CA ASP A 63 25.95 -18.55 -14.82
C ASP A 63 25.61 -19.17 -16.18
N LEU A 64 26.40 -18.83 -17.19
CA LEU A 64 26.32 -19.43 -18.52
C LEU A 64 26.92 -20.83 -18.45
N THR A 65 26.21 -21.73 -17.79
CA THR A 65 26.33 -23.18 -18.02
C THR A 65 25.16 -23.65 -18.88
N ASP A 66 24.99 -23.03 -20.05
CA ASP A 66 24.29 -23.67 -21.16
C ASP A 66 25.15 -24.84 -21.62
N GLN A 67 24.97 -25.98 -20.96
CA GLN A 67 25.44 -27.26 -21.46
C GLN A 67 24.59 -27.58 -22.69
N ASP A 68 25.19 -27.42 -23.87
CA ASP A 68 24.67 -27.93 -25.14
C ASP A 68 24.45 -29.44 -25.03
N MET A 69 23.25 -29.85 -24.62
CA MET A 69 22.75 -31.21 -24.83
C MET A 69 22.26 -31.31 -26.26
N ASP A 70 23.20 -31.44 -27.20
CA ASP A 70 22.91 -31.93 -28.54
C ASP A 70 22.50 -33.41 -28.45
N PHE A 71 21.20 -33.66 -28.59
CA PHE A 71 20.66 -34.98 -28.88
C PHE A 71 20.47 -35.08 -30.41
N GLU A 72 21.45 -35.66 -31.11
CA GLU A 72 21.26 -36.32 -32.40
C GLU A 72 22.20 -37.53 -32.56
#